data_AF-A0A139A2L6-F1
#
_entry.id   AF-A0A139A2L6-F1
#
_cell.length_a   1.000
_cell.length_b   1.000
_cell.length_c   1.000
_cell.angle_alpha   90.00
_cell.angle_beta   90.00
_cell.angle_gamma   90.00
#
_symmetry.space_group_name_H-M   'P 1'
#
loop_
_entity.id
_entity.type
_entity.pdbx_description
1 polymer ?
#
loop_
_entity_poly.entity_id
_entity_poly.type
_entity_poly.pdbx_seq_one_letter_code
_entity_poly.pdbx_strand_id
1 'polypeptide(L)'
;MASATFSGYQPIGSGPSSSSAQFPSSTRYPPDIQAAAERVNKYETSLPIRLDFESALSYALGPVTGLLLLIFETKNDYVRFHAWQSTLIFASMLVVHFIFMFISSVVSWILFVGDLGLIALLAWKAYENSDTLYRFELPYVGQIASVWVDCE
;
A
#
# COMPACT_ATOMS: atom_id res chain seq x y z
N MET A 1 -24.06 41.91 61.34
CA MET A 1 -24.02 42.68 60.07
C MET A 1 -22.94 42.03 59.22
N ALA A 2 -23.13 41.46 58.03
CA ALA A 2 -24.24 41.45 57.09
C ALA A 2 -24.32 40.09 56.39
N SER A 3 -25.51 39.80 55.87
CA SER A 3 -25.96 38.58 55.20
C SER A 3 -25.51 38.45 53.74
N ALA A 4 -25.71 37.22 53.23
CA ALA A 4 -25.95 36.82 51.83
C ALA A 4 -24.69 36.77 50.92
N THR A 5 -24.53 35.83 49.99
CA THR A 5 -25.58 35.23 49.14
C THR A 5 -25.08 33.92 48.54
N PHE A 6 -25.94 32.90 48.52
CA PHE A 6 -25.82 31.67 47.73
C PHE A 6 -26.28 31.95 46.29
N SER A 7 -25.49 31.54 45.29
CA SER A 7 -25.81 31.47 43.86
C SER A 7 -24.74 30.58 43.22
N GLY A 8 -24.96 29.57 42.40
CA GLY A 8 -26.13 29.00 41.74
C GLY A 8 -25.60 27.89 40.82
N TYR A 9 -26.39 26.85 40.59
CA TYR A 9 -26.14 25.64 39.81
C TYR A 9 -25.66 25.87 38.36
N GLN A 10 -24.79 24.99 37.83
CA GLN A 10 -24.97 24.41 36.48
C GLN A 10 -24.52 22.92 36.47
N PRO A 11 -25.33 22.00 35.91
CA PRO A 11 -25.10 20.56 35.95
C PRO A 11 -24.01 20.11 34.96
N ILE A 12 -23.32 19.02 35.29
CA ILE A 12 -22.47 18.26 34.37
C ILE A 12 -23.38 17.67 33.28
N GLY A 13 -23.40 18.32 32.11
CA GLY A 13 -24.06 17.81 30.92
C GLY A 13 -23.28 16.62 30.35
N SER A 14 -23.91 15.46 30.38
CA SER A 14 -23.53 14.24 29.67
C SER A 14 -24.03 14.28 28.22
N GLY A 15 -23.15 14.11 27.22
CA GLY A 15 -23.55 13.76 25.85
C GLY A 15 -22.60 14.24 24.76
N PRO A 16 -22.42 13.49 23.66
CA PRO A 16 -21.15 13.35 22.98
C PRO A 16 -20.96 14.38 21.86
N SER A 17 -19.97 15.25 21.98
CA SER A 17 -19.41 15.92 20.81
C SER A 17 -18.32 15.02 20.25
N SER A 18 -18.69 14.23 19.24
CA SER A 18 -17.78 13.69 18.24
C SER A 18 -17.08 14.84 17.53
N SER A 19 -16.14 15.46 18.24
CA SER A 19 -15.19 16.40 17.68
C SER A 19 -14.12 15.54 17.05
N SER A 20 -14.25 15.31 15.74
CA SER A 20 -13.12 14.97 14.88
C SER A 20 -11.97 15.91 15.26
N ALA A 21 -11.02 15.41 16.05
CA ALA A 21 -9.87 16.16 16.48
C ALA A 21 -9.06 16.47 15.22
N GLN A 22 -9.32 17.64 14.66
CA GLN A 22 -8.56 18.19 13.56
C GLN A 22 -7.23 18.64 14.19
N PHE A 23 -6.26 17.73 14.16
CA PHE A 23 -4.93 17.98 14.71
C PHE A 23 -4.31 19.20 14.00
N PRO A 24 -3.98 20.28 14.73
CA PRO A 24 -3.34 21.44 14.12
C PRO A 24 -1.90 21.07 13.74
N SER A 25 -1.62 21.13 12.44
CA SER A 25 -0.38 20.74 11.77
C SER A 25 0.79 21.74 11.94
N SER A 26 0.94 22.34 13.13
CA SER A 26 2.01 23.32 13.38
C SER A 26 2.78 23.16 14.70
N THR A 27 2.58 22.06 15.44
CA THR A 27 3.44 21.77 16.61
C THR A 27 4.66 20.97 16.16
N ARG A 28 5.84 21.59 16.18
CA ARG A 28 7.13 20.95 15.95
C ARG A 28 7.38 19.93 17.08
N TYR A 29 6.93 18.70 16.89
CA TYR A 29 7.29 17.57 17.74
C TYR A 29 8.82 17.43 17.83
N PRO A 30 9.39 16.86 18.88
CA PRO A 30 10.82 16.56 18.89
C PRO A 30 11.16 15.55 17.76
N PRO A 31 12.39 15.59 17.22
CA PRO A 31 12.76 14.90 15.98
C PRO A 31 12.57 13.37 16.01
N ASP A 32 12.65 12.75 17.19
CA ASP A 32 12.35 11.34 17.44
C ASP A 32 10.87 11.00 17.23
N ILE A 33 9.96 11.87 17.70
CA ILE A 33 8.52 11.72 17.51
C ILE A 33 8.12 12.03 16.07
N GLN A 34 8.77 13.00 15.41
CA GLN A 34 8.56 13.27 13.98
C GLN A 34 8.94 12.06 13.12
N ALA A 35 10.10 11.46 13.36
CA ALA A 35 10.54 10.26 12.66
C ALA A 35 9.60 9.07 12.92
N ALA A 36 9.10 8.92 14.15
CA ALA A 36 8.11 7.89 14.47
C ALA A 36 6.77 8.13 13.74
N ALA A 37 6.28 9.37 13.72
CA ALA A 37 5.04 9.74 13.03
C ALA A 37 5.15 9.57 11.51
N GLU A 38 6.28 9.92 10.90
CA GLU A 38 6.55 9.68 9.48
C GLU A 38 6.60 8.18 9.16
N ARG A 39 7.23 7.37 10.02
CA ARG A 39 7.23 5.91 9.85
C ARG A 39 5.82 5.33 9.90
N VAL A 40 4.98 5.76 10.84
CA VAL A 40 3.57 5.33 10.89
C VAL A 40 2.83 5.73 9.62
N ASN A 41 3.04 6.95 9.14
CA ASN A 41 2.39 7.43 7.91
C ASN A 41 2.75 6.61 6.66
N LYS A 42 3.95 6.02 6.58
CA LYS A 42 4.37 5.14 5.47
C LYS A 42 3.68 3.78 5.44
N TYR A 43 3.01 3.36 6.53
CA TYR A 43 2.19 2.15 6.55
C TYR A 43 0.71 2.43 6.29
N GLU A 44 0.32 3.70 6.23
CA GLU A 44 -1.04 4.09 5.86
C GLU A 44 -1.27 3.80 4.38
N THR A 45 -2.41 3.21 4.08
CA THR A 45 -2.88 2.92 2.71
C THR A 45 -4.21 3.62 2.49
N SER A 46 -4.61 3.76 1.23
CA SER A 46 -5.91 4.33 0.85
C SER A 46 -7.06 3.33 1.06
N LEU A 47 -6.79 2.03 1.06
CA LEU A 47 -7.77 0.99 1.39
C LEU A 47 -7.70 0.65 2.89
N PRO A 48 -8.82 0.29 3.55
CA PRO A 48 -8.84 -0.08 4.97
C PRO A 48 -8.33 -1.51 5.22
N ILE A 49 -7.30 -1.92 4.48
CA ILE A 49 -6.65 -3.23 4.59
C ILE A 49 -5.17 -3.01 4.90
N ARG A 50 -4.51 -4.04 5.43
CA ARG A 50 -3.13 -3.90 5.87
C ARG A 50 -2.18 -3.88 4.67
N LEU A 51 -1.12 -3.08 4.78
CA LEU A 51 -0.07 -2.90 3.77
C LEU A 51 0.54 -4.22 3.25
N ASP A 52 0.80 -5.16 4.17
CA ASP A 52 1.37 -6.48 3.87
C ASP A 52 0.47 -7.27 2.92
N PHE A 53 -0.85 -7.18 3.10
CA PHE A 53 -1.81 -7.80 2.20
C PHE A 53 -1.93 -7.07 0.88
N GLU A 54 -1.95 -5.73 0.84
CA GLU A 54 -2.04 -4.98 -0.41
C GLU A 54 -0.88 -5.25 -1.36
N SER A 55 0.34 -5.18 -0.82
CA SER A 55 1.57 -5.43 -1.58
C SER A 55 1.61 -6.85 -2.14
N ALA A 56 1.19 -7.86 -1.38
CA ALA A 56 1.06 -9.23 -1.88
C ALA A 56 -0.08 -9.39 -2.90
N LEU A 57 -1.22 -8.73 -2.66
CA LEU A 57 -2.40 -8.79 -3.51
C LEU A 57 -2.11 -8.23 -4.91
N SER A 58 -1.18 -7.28 -5.03
CA SER A 58 -0.75 -6.71 -6.31
C SER A 58 -0.33 -7.77 -7.35
N TYR A 59 0.14 -8.94 -6.90
CA TYR A 59 0.55 -10.05 -7.75
C TYR A 59 -0.55 -11.09 -8.00
N ALA A 60 -1.66 -11.07 -7.25
CA ALA A 60 -2.63 -12.17 -7.19
C ALA A 60 -3.30 -12.51 -8.53
N LEU A 61 -3.62 -11.50 -9.36
CA LEU A 61 -4.19 -11.71 -10.71
C LEU A 61 -3.28 -11.10 -11.79
N GLY A 62 -1.97 -11.00 -11.51
CA GLY A 62 -1.01 -10.39 -12.42
C GLY A 62 -1.36 -8.93 -12.76
N PRO A 63 -1.53 -8.58 -14.05
CA PRO A 63 -1.62 -7.18 -14.45
C PRO A 63 -2.96 -6.54 -14.05
N VAL A 64 -4.01 -7.33 -13.86
CA VAL A 64 -5.32 -6.82 -13.48
C VAL A 64 -5.29 -6.27 -12.05
N THR A 65 -4.76 -7.03 -11.10
CA THR A 65 -4.68 -6.54 -9.71
C THR A 65 -3.66 -5.43 -9.54
N GLY A 66 -2.54 -5.49 -10.26
CA GLY A 66 -1.56 -4.40 -10.30
C GLY A 66 -2.20 -3.09 -10.76
N LEU A 67 -2.95 -3.11 -11.86
CA LEU A 67 -3.61 -1.91 -12.38
C LEU A 67 -4.72 -1.39 -11.45
N LEU A 68 -5.51 -2.29 -10.84
CA LEU A 68 -6.53 -1.89 -9.87
C LEU A 68 -5.90 -1.20 -8.66
N LEU A 69 -4.79 -1.72 -8.12
CA LEU A 69 -4.09 -1.06 -7.02
C LEU A 69 -3.42 0.25 -7.45
N LEU A 70 -2.92 0.39 -8.67
CA LEU A 70 -2.47 1.69 -9.18
C LEU A 70 -3.58 2.76 -9.13
N ILE A 71 -4.82 2.36 -9.39
CA ILE A 71 -5.97 3.28 -9.40
C ILE A 71 -6.46 3.58 -7.97
N PHE A 72 -6.53 2.56 -7.11
CA PHE A 72 -7.11 2.69 -5.78
C PHE A 72 -6.10 3.09 -4.69
N GLU A 73 -4.84 2.68 -4.84
CA GLU A 73 -3.78 2.94 -3.89
C GLU A 73 -2.92 4.11 -4.35
N THR A 74 -3.19 5.28 -3.76
CA THR A 74 -2.58 6.57 -4.12
C THR A 74 -1.68 7.16 -3.04
N LYS A 75 -1.63 6.55 -1.84
CA LYS A 75 -0.88 7.09 -0.71
C LYS A 75 0.41 6.32 -0.46
N ASN A 76 0.42 5.03 -0.79
CA ASN A 76 1.50 4.15 -0.41
C ASN A 76 2.46 3.81 -1.55
N ASP A 77 3.66 4.39 -1.52
CA ASP A 77 4.69 4.16 -2.54
C ASP A 77 5.23 2.72 -2.55
N TYR A 78 5.16 1.99 -1.43
CA TYR A 78 5.57 0.58 -1.38
C TYR A 78 4.58 -0.31 -2.15
N VAL A 79 3.29 -0.12 -1.95
CA VAL A 79 2.25 -0.85 -2.69
C VAL A 79 2.29 -0.48 -4.17
N ARG A 80 2.41 0.82 -4.49
CA ARG A 80 2.50 1.31 -5.88
C ARG A 80 3.70 0.73 -6.62
N PHE A 81 4.86 0.59 -5.96
CA PHE A 81 6.02 -0.08 -6.54
C PHE A 81 5.72 -1.53 -6.94
N HIS A 82 5.15 -2.31 -6.02
CA HIS A 82 4.81 -3.71 -6.29
C HIS A 82 3.69 -3.84 -7.35
N ALA A 83 2.75 -2.90 -7.37
CA ALA A 83 1.68 -2.83 -8.36
C ALA A 83 2.19 -2.46 -9.76
N TRP A 84 3.13 -1.51 -9.89
CA TRP A 84 3.81 -1.20 -11.16
C TRP A 84 4.63 -2.40 -11.65
N GLN A 85 5.40 -3.03 -10.75
CA GLN A 85 6.20 -4.21 -11.07
C GLN A 85 5.32 -5.38 -11.53
N SER A 86 4.22 -5.68 -10.83
CA SER A 86 3.25 -6.71 -11.22
C SER A 86 2.65 -6.42 -12.61
N THR A 87 2.19 -5.18 -12.82
CA THR A 87 1.58 -4.77 -14.09
C THR A 87 2.54 -4.95 -15.25
N LEU A 88 3.79 -4.49 -15.13
CA LEU A 88 4.79 -4.59 -16.18
C LEU A 88 5.20 -6.04 -16.50
N ILE A 89 5.49 -6.82 -15.47
CA ILE A 89 5.96 -8.22 -15.64
C ILE A 89 4.86 -9.05 -16.27
N PHE A 90 3.66 -9.04 -15.69
CA PHE A 90 2.61 -9.95 -16.13
C PHE A 90 1.93 -9.48 -17.41
N ALA A 91 1.90 -8.18 -17.73
CA ALA A 91 1.49 -7.72 -19.05
C ALA A 91 2.48 -8.19 -20.14
N SER A 92 3.80 -8.12 -19.86
CA SER A 92 4.82 -8.63 -20.78
C SER A 92 4.70 -10.15 -20.96
N MET A 93 4.48 -10.90 -19.87
CA MET A 93 4.26 -12.34 -19.94
C MET A 93 2.99 -12.71 -20.71
N LEU A 94 1.91 -11.92 -20.61
CA LEU A 94 0.69 -12.14 -21.40
C LEU A 94 0.98 -12.09 -22.91
N VAL A 95 1.83 -11.17 -23.36
CA VAL A 95 2.27 -11.07 -24.76
C VAL A 95 3.09 -12.30 -25.17
N VAL A 96 4.00 -12.76 -24.30
CA VAL A 96 4.78 -13.98 -24.53
C VAL A 96 3.85 -15.20 -24.66
N HIS A 97 2.89 -15.36 -23.75
CA HIS A 97 1.89 -16.42 -23.82
C HIS A 97 1.10 -16.40 -25.12
N PHE A 98 0.66 -15.21 -25.55
CA PHE A 98 -0.08 -15.06 -26.80
C PHE A 98 0.71 -15.59 -28.00
N ILE A 99 2.02 -15.33 -28.07
CA ILE A 99 2.89 -15.83 -29.16
C ILE A 99 3.05 -17.36 -29.07
N PHE A 100 3.39 -17.89 -27.89
CA PHE A 100 3.71 -19.31 -27.73
C PHE A 100 2.49 -20.23 -27.76
N MET A 101 1.30 -19.71 -27.48
CA MET A 101 0.03 -20.46 -27.59
C MET A 101 -0.17 -21.04 -28.99
N PHE A 102 0.24 -20.32 -30.04
CA PHE A 102 0.11 -20.77 -31.43
C PHE A 102 1.22 -21.73 -31.89
N ILE A 103 2.32 -21.82 -31.14
CA ILE A 103 3.50 -22.62 -31.51
C ILE A 103 3.46 -24.00 -30.85
N SER A 104 3.25 -24.05 -29.53
CA SER A 104 3.30 -25.30 -28.78
C SER A 104 2.54 -25.21 -27.46
N SER A 105 1.54 -26.07 -27.30
CA SER A 105 0.78 -26.17 -26.05
C SER A 105 1.66 -26.57 -24.86
N VAL A 106 2.67 -27.42 -25.06
CA VAL A 106 3.59 -27.85 -23.99
C VAL A 106 4.38 -26.66 -23.45
N VAL A 107 4.91 -25.81 -24.33
CA VAL A 107 5.66 -24.61 -23.93
C VAL A 107 4.75 -23.62 -23.20
N SER A 108 3.52 -23.42 -23.69
CA SER A 108 2.53 -22.55 -23.02
C SER A 108 2.20 -23.04 -21.60
N TRP A 109 2.01 -24.35 -21.39
CA TRP A 109 1.78 -24.91 -20.05
C TRP A 109 2.99 -24.73 -19.13
N ILE A 110 4.22 -24.90 -19.63
CA ILE A 110 5.44 -24.65 -18.85
C ILE A 110 5.53 -23.18 -18.43
N LEU A 111 5.28 -22.25 -19.36
CA LEU A 111 5.27 -20.81 -19.07
C LEU A 111 4.20 -20.48 -18.02
N PHE A 112 3.02 -21.09 -18.11
CA PHE A 112 1.92 -20.83 -17.18
C PHE A 112 2.26 -21.31 -15.75
N VAL A 113 2.85 -22.49 -15.62
CA VAL A 113 3.34 -22.99 -14.32
C VAL A 113 4.46 -22.09 -13.79
N GLY A 114 5.34 -21.62 -14.67
CA GLY A 114 6.37 -20.64 -14.33
C GLY A 114 5.79 -19.35 -13.77
N ASP A 115 4.73 -18.81 -14.39
CA ASP A 115 4.04 -17.62 -13.89
C ASP A 115 3.43 -17.82 -12.51
N LEU A 116 2.77 -18.96 -12.26
CA LEU A 116 2.24 -19.27 -10.93
C LEU A 116 3.34 -19.30 -9.87
N GLY A 117 4.50 -19.89 -10.20
CA GLY A 117 5.67 -19.87 -9.34
C GLY A 117 6.21 -18.46 -9.09
N LEU A 118 6.27 -17.63 -10.14
CA LEU A 118 6.72 -16.25 -10.04
C LEU A 118 5.77 -15.38 -9.22
N ILE A 119 4.45 -15.52 -9.42
CA ILE A 119 3.41 -14.86 -8.62
C ILE A 119 3.59 -15.22 -7.15
N ALA A 120 3.68 -16.52 -6.83
CA ALA A 120 3.82 -16.97 -5.46
C ALA A 120 5.10 -16.43 -4.81
N LEU A 121 6.22 -16.43 -5.53
CA LEU A 121 7.50 -15.93 -5.04
C LEU A 121 7.47 -14.41 -4.79
N LEU A 122 6.96 -13.63 -5.75
CA LEU A 122 6.91 -12.17 -5.63
C LEU A 122 5.90 -11.72 -4.57
N ALA A 123 4.73 -12.38 -4.50
CA ALA A 123 3.74 -12.13 -3.46
C ALA A 123 4.30 -12.45 -2.06
N TRP A 124 4.99 -13.59 -1.91
CA TRP A 124 5.67 -13.94 -0.67
C TRP A 124 6.71 -12.88 -0.28
N LYS A 125 7.54 -12.45 -1.23
CA LYS A 125 8.58 -11.45 -0.97
C LYS A 125 8.00 -10.08 -0.64
N ALA A 126 6.90 -9.67 -1.26
CA ALA A 126 6.21 -8.43 -0.94
C ALA A 126 5.58 -8.49 0.47
N TYR A 127 5.02 -9.64 0.85
CA TYR A 127 4.49 -9.87 2.19
C TYR A 127 5.60 -9.81 3.25
N GLU A 128 6.69 -10.58 3.05
CA GLU A 128 7.81 -10.69 4.00
C GLU A 128 8.56 -9.36 4.19
N ASN A 129 8.74 -8.58 3.12
CA ASN A 129 9.51 -7.34 3.19
C ASN A 129 8.67 -6.12 3.62
N SER A 130 7.35 -6.29 3.82
CA SER A 130 6.44 -5.20 4.18
C SER A 130 6.82 -4.51 5.51
N ASP A 131 7.36 -5.26 6.48
CA ASP A 131 7.82 -4.73 7.78
C ASP A 131 9.03 -3.78 7.66
N THR A 132 9.82 -3.91 6.60
CA THR A 132 11.01 -3.08 6.36
C THR A 132 10.82 -2.08 5.23
N LEU A 133 9.67 -2.13 4.55
CA LEU A 133 9.37 -1.39 3.32
C LEU A 133 10.44 -1.59 2.24
N TYR A 134 11.15 -2.72 2.28
CA TYR A 134 12.23 -3.02 1.35
C TYR A 134 11.65 -3.46 0.00
N ARG A 135 11.94 -2.69 -1.05
CA ARG A 135 11.47 -2.97 -2.41
C ARG A 135 12.34 -4.05 -3.05
N PHE A 136 11.77 -5.24 -3.24
CA PHE A 136 12.45 -6.33 -3.95
C PHE A 136 12.38 -6.10 -5.47
N GLU A 137 13.42 -5.48 -6.01
CA GLU A 137 13.50 -5.13 -7.43
C GLU A 137 14.03 -6.30 -8.27
N LEU A 138 13.29 -6.69 -9.31
CA LEU A 138 13.83 -7.58 -10.34
C LEU A 138 14.71 -6.78 -11.31
N PRO A 139 15.81 -7.38 -11.84
CA PRO A 139 16.67 -6.69 -12.80
C PRO A 139 15.86 -6.21 -14.00
N TYR A 140 16.15 -4.99 -14.47
CA TYR A 140 15.43 -4.24 -15.52
C TYR A 140 14.03 -3.74 -15.15
N VAL A 141 13.11 -4.61 -14.72
CA VAL A 141 11.71 -4.20 -14.49
C VAL A 141 11.55 -3.42 -13.18
N GLY A 142 12.33 -3.76 -12.15
CA GLY A 142 12.33 -3.04 -10.88
C GLY A 142 12.82 -1.60 -11.01
N GLN A 143 13.82 -1.35 -11.86
CA GLN A 143 14.33 0.01 -12.12
C GLN A 143 13.32 0.90 -12.86
N ILE A 144 12.49 0.32 -13.73
CA ILE A 144 11.42 1.07 -14.41
C ILE A 144 10.31 1.40 -13.41
N ALA A 145 9.91 0.41 -12.59
CA ALA A 145 8.91 0.60 -11.56
C ALA A 145 9.33 1.66 -10.52
N SER A 146 10.60 1.67 -10.10
CA SER A 146 11.10 2.68 -9.16
C SER A 146 11.01 4.09 -9.75
N VAL A 147 11.48 4.29 -11.00
CA VAL A 147 11.42 5.59 -11.67
C VAL A 147 9.99 6.09 -11.82
N TRP A 148 9.04 5.22 -12.16
CA TRP A 148 7.66 5.63 -12.35
C TRP A 148 6.94 5.96 -11.05
N VAL A 149 7.23 5.23 -9.97
CA VAL A 149 6.74 5.60 -8.63
C VAL A 149 7.32 6.94 -8.19
N ASP A 150 8.61 7.18 -8.44
CA ASP A 150 9.28 8.41 -8.02
C ASP A 150 8.85 9.65 -8.85
N CYS A 151 8.23 9.46 -10.01
CA CYS A 151 7.83 10.53 -10.94
C CYS A 151 6.36 10.96 -10.82
N GLU A 152 5.57 10.30 -9.97
CA GLU A 152 4.12 10.52 -9.82
C GLU A 152 3.76 11.01 -8.42
#